data_AF-A0A7X9Q2U2-F1
#
_entry.id   AF-A0A7X9Q2U2-F1
#
_cell.length_a   1.000
_cell.length_b   1.000
_cell.length_c   1.000
_cell.angle_alpha   90.00
_cell.angle_beta   90.00
_cell.angle_gamma   90.00
#
_symmetry.space_group_name_H-M   'P 1'
#
loop_
_entity.id
_entity.type
_entity.pdbx_description
1 polymer ?
#
loop_
_entity_poly.entity_id
_entity_poly.type
_entity_poly.pdbx_seq_one_letter_code
_entity_poly.pdbx_strand_id
1 'polypeptide(L)'
;VNGTRLAAGAVHLLADADEIRLGERTALAFHSLGGGGDRSLTQTAGGIPDLTPAERRVLLCLCSPVLDGDAFTPPATVATIASMLYVTDSAVKQQLVRLYLKFGVDDGPDRRVRLANDALTRGAVRRADLQSFRASP
;
A
#
# COMPACT_ATOMS: atom_id res chain seq x y z
N VAL A 1 10.75 14.92 15.66
CA VAL A 1 10.06 15.37 14.42
C VAL A 1 10.88 16.50 13.84
N ASN A 2 11.36 16.37 12.60
CA ASN A 2 12.14 17.40 11.90
C ASN A 2 13.31 17.95 12.74
N GLY A 3 14.04 17.07 13.44
CA GLY A 3 15.14 17.45 14.34
C GLY A 3 14.74 17.88 15.75
N THR A 4 13.46 18.18 16.02
CA THR A 4 12.95 18.51 17.36
C THR A 4 12.62 17.25 18.16
N ARG A 5 13.14 17.15 19.39
CA ARG A 5 12.82 16.05 20.30
C ARG A 5 11.46 16.29 20.95
N LEU A 6 10.57 15.29 20.87
CA LEU A 6 9.29 15.32 21.59
C LEU A 6 9.52 14.84 23.03
N ALA A 7 9.04 15.61 24.00
CA ALA A 7 9.08 15.24 25.41
C ALA A 7 8.02 14.16 25.73
N ALA A 8 8.21 13.42 26.82
CA ALA A 8 7.21 12.47 27.29
C ALA A 8 5.89 13.20 27.62
N GLY A 9 4.78 12.73 27.07
CA GLY A 9 3.46 13.35 27.22
C GLY A 9 3.20 14.57 26.32
N ALA A 10 4.15 14.98 25.48
CA ALA A 10 3.92 16.08 24.54
C ALA A 10 3.04 15.62 23.37
N VAL A 11 2.07 16.46 23.01
CA VAL A 11 1.29 16.31 21.78
C VAL A 11 1.90 17.19 20.70
N HIS A 12 2.14 16.63 19.52
CA HIS A 12 2.66 17.36 18.36
C HIS A 12 1.83 17.01 17.13
N LEU A 13 1.30 18.03 16.47
CA LEU A 13 0.57 17.87 15.22
C LEU A 13 1.59 17.73 14.08
N LEU A 14 1.44 16.69 13.26
CA LEU A 14 2.32 16.43 12.13
C LEU A 14 1.82 17.13 10.87
N ALA A 15 2.75 17.71 10.12
CA ALA A 15 2.55 18.21 8.78
C ALA A 15 3.03 17.21 7.72
N ASP A 16 2.52 17.31 6.50
CA ASP A 16 2.97 16.48 5.39
C ASP A 16 4.49 16.56 5.20
N ALA A 17 5.11 15.43 4.89
CA ALA A 17 6.54 15.19 4.82
C ALA A 17 7.31 15.31 6.16
N ASP A 18 6.64 15.40 7.32
CA ASP A 18 7.32 15.40 8.61
C ASP A 18 8.10 14.11 8.86
N GLU A 19 9.37 14.23 9.23
CA GLU A 19 10.22 13.09 9.58
C GLU A 19 10.18 12.81 11.09
N ILE A 20 9.70 11.63 11.46
CA ILE A 20 9.70 11.09 12.82
C ILE A 20 10.84 10.11 12.97
N ARG A 21 11.84 10.44 13.80
CA ARG A 21 12.92 9.50 14.15
C ARG A 21 12.57 8.70 15.40
N LEU A 22 12.71 7.39 15.29
CA LEU A 22 12.57 6.41 16.37
C LEU A 22 13.93 5.75 16.60
N GLY A 23 14.59 6.09 17.70
CA GLY A 23 15.98 5.71 17.93
C GLY A 23 16.92 6.33 16.88
N GLU A 24 18.07 5.69 16.65
CA GLU A 24 19.12 6.24 15.79
C GLU A 24 18.95 5.91 14.31
N ARG A 25 18.29 4.79 13.97
CA ARG A 25 18.28 4.24 12.61
C ARG A 25 16.93 4.26 11.92
N THR A 26 15.83 4.44 12.66
CA THR A 26 14.49 4.34 12.09
C THR A 26 13.93 5.74 11.89
N ALA A 27 13.63 6.08 10.64
CA ALA A 27 12.90 7.29 10.28
C ALA A 27 11.58 6.90 9.61
N LEU A 28 10.51 7.58 10.01
CA LEU A 28 9.19 7.49 9.39
C LEU A 28 8.89 8.85 8.78
N ALA A 29 8.54 8.91 7.50
CA ALA A 29 8.02 10.12 6.89
C ALA A 29 6.49 10.11 6.97
N PHE A 30 5.92 11.10 7.64
CA PHE A 30 4.48 11.31 7.69
C PHE A 30 4.03 11.87 6.35
N HIS A 31 3.12 11.16 5.69
CA HIS A 31 2.48 11.63 4.47
C HIS A 31 1.01 11.85 4.75
N SER A 32 0.53 13.07 4.53
CA SER A 32 -0.87 13.43 4.58
C SER A 32 -1.51 13.12 3.24
N LEU A 33 -2.45 12.18 3.23
CA LEU A 33 -3.25 11.88 2.04
C LEU A 33 -4.37 12.92 1.96
N GLY A 34 -4.11 14.06 1.35
CA GLY A 34 -5.15 15.05 1.09
C GLY A 34 -4.62 16.45 0.81
N GLY A 35 -4.58 16.82 -0.47
CA GLY A 35 -4.57 18.22 -0.87
C GLY A 35 -5.94 18.84 -0.60
N GLY A 36 -6.00 19.86 0.27
CA GLY A 36 -7.09 20.84 0.29
C GLY A 36 -8.43 20.43 0.93
N GLY A 37 -8.48 19.42 1.81
CA GLY A 37 -9.67 19.09 2.61
C GLY A 37 -9.70 19.82 3.96
N ASP A 38 -10.90 20.12 4.45
CA ASP A 38 -11.16 20.74 5.76
C ASP A 38 -10.38 20.03 6.88
N ARG A 39 -9.51 20.79 7.57
CA ARG A 39 -8.61 20.30 8.62
C ARG A 39 -9.33 19.88 9.91
N SER A 40 -10.66 20.01 9.96
CA SER A 40 -11.50 19.58 11.08
C SER A 40 -11.90 18.10 11.01
N LEU A 41 -11.61 17.42 9.90
CA LEU A 41 -11.96 16.02 9.70
C LEU A 41 -10.69 15.16 9.62
N THR A 42 -10.57 14.17 10.51
CA THR A 42 -9.60 13.09 10.34
C THR A 42 -9.98 12.34 9.06
N GLN A 43 -9.24 12.56 7.97
CA GLN A 43 -9.34 11.68 6.81
C GLN A 43 -8.75 10.33 7.20
N THR A 44 -9.63 9.41 7.59
CA THR A 44 -9.29 8.00 7.59
C THR A 44 -8.97 7.62 6.15
N ALA A 45 -7.78 7.07 5.90
CA ALA A 45 -7.55 6.28 4.69
C ALA A 45 -8.77 5.36 4.53
N GLY A 46 -9.39 5.34 3.34
CA GLY A 46 -10.59 4.54 3.12
C GLY A 46 -10.38 3.14 3.70
N GLY A 47 -11.35 2.63 4.45
CA GLY A 47 -11.21 1.35 5.15
C GLY A 47 -10.74 0.24 4.21
N ILE A 48 -10.07 -0.77 4.77
CA ILE A 48 -9.71 -1.97 4.02
C ILE A 48 -11.02 -2.58 3.50
N PRO A 49 -11.22 -2.70 2.18
CA PRO A 49 -12.44 -3.31 1.67
C PRO A 49 -12.48 -4.80 2.04
N ASP A 50 -13.66 -5.40 2.08
CA ASP A 50 -13.77 -6.85 2.32
C ASP A 50 -13.11 -7.63 1.19
N LEU A 51 -12.03 -8.36 1.51
CA LEU A 51 -11.25 -9.13 0.56
C LEU A 51 -11.45 -10.63 0.79
N THR A 52 -11.73 -11.34 -0.29
CA THR A 52 -11.63 -12.80 -0.30
C THR A 52 -10.17 -13.24 -0.20
N PRO A 53 -9.89 -14.48 0.26
CA PRO A 53 -8.52 -15.00 0.30
C PRO A 53 -7.80 -14.96 -1.06
N ALA A 54 -8.54 -15.20 -2.15
CA ALA A 54 -8.00 -15.16 -3.51
C ALA A 54 -7.62 -13.73 -3.95
N GLU A 55 -8.49 -12.75 -3.69
CA GLU A 55 -8.19 -11.34 -3.96
C GLU A 55 -6.99 -10.85 -3.15
N ARG A 56 -6.90 -11.25 -1.88
CA ARG A 56 -5.74 -10.93 -1.04
C ARG A 56 -4.45 -11.51 -1.61
N ARG A 57 -4.44 -12.77 -2.07
CA ARG A 57 -3.28 -13.38 -2.73
C ARG A 57 -2.86 -12.60 -3.99
N VAL A 58 -3.82 -12.16 -4.80
CA VAL A 58 -3.53 -11.31 -5.98
C VAL A 58 -2.85 -10.00 -5.56
N LEU A 59 -3.32 -9.33 -4.50
CA LEU A 59 -2.69 -8.11 -4.00
C LEU A 59 -1.27 -8.34 -3.48
N LEU A 60 -1.01 -9.46 -2.79
CA LEU A 60 0.34 -9.83 -2.35
C LEU A 60 1.29 -10.04 -3.54
N CYS A 61 0.87 -10.77 -4.57
CA CYS A 61 1.66 -10.92 -5.79
C CYS A 61 1.89 -9.57 -6.50
N LEU A 62 0.84 -8.75 -6.62
CA LEU A 62 0.89 -7.43 -7.24
C LEU A 62 1.94 -6.52 -6.58
N CYS A 63 1.98 -6.52 -5.25
CA CYS A 63 2.86 -5.65 -4.46
C CYS A 63 4.21 -6.28 -4.10
N SER A 64 4.42 -7.58 -4.36
CA SER A 64 5.65 -8.30 -4.01
C SER A 64 6.95 -7.65 -4.50
N PRO A 65 7.02 -7.01 -5.69
CA PRO A 65 8.26 -6.39 -6.17
C PRO A 65 8.80 -5.26 -5.28
N VAL A 66 7.97 -4.66 -4.40
CA VAL A 66 8.41 -3.65 -3.43
C VAL A 66 9.52 -4.15 -2.51
N LEU A 67 9.64 -5.46 -2.32
CA LEU A 67 10.69 -6.05 -1.51
C LEU A 67 12.05 -6.16 -2.22
N ASP A 68 12.12 -5.89 -3.53
CA ASP A 68 13.36 -6.00 -4.31
C ASP A 68 14.31 -4.81 -4.11
N GLY A 69 13.84 -3.73 -3.46
CA GLY A 69 14.68 -2.67 -2.92
C GLY A 69 15.05 -1.54 -3.88
N ASP A 70 14.49 -1.53 -5.09
CA ASP A 70 14.65 -0.41 -6.03
C ASP A 70 13.65 0.73 -5.71
N ALA A 71 14.08 1.98 -5.86
CA ALA A 71 13.29 3.16 -5.50
C ALA A 71 12.02 3.33 -6.36
N PHE A 72 11.98 2.71 -7.54
CA PHE A 72 10.86 2.75 -8.47
C PHE A 72 10.57 1.37 -9.08
N THR A 73 10.17 0.41 -8.24
CA THR A 73 9.73 -0.89 -8.75
C THR A 73 8.25 -0.84 -9.15
N PRO A 74 7.89 -1.06 -10.44
CA PRO A 74 6.49 -1.18 -10.82
C PRO A 74 5.87 -2.43 -10.19
N PRO A 75 4.55 -2.42 -9.94
CA PRO A 75 3.86 -3.62 -9.44
C PRO A 75 3.92 -4.75 -10.47
N ALA A 76 3.76 -5.98 -9.98
CA ALA A 76 3.90 -7.18 -10.80
C ALA A 76 2.97 -7.18 -12.02
N THR A 77 3.43 -7.76 -13.12
CA THR A 77 2.61 -7.87 -14.34
C THR A 77 1.50 -8.91 -14.17
N VAL A 78 0.46 -8.86 -15.03
CA VAL A 78 -0.61 -9.87 -15.02
C VAL A 78 -0.04 -11.28 -15.22
N ALA A 79 0.88 -11.43 -16.19
CA ALA A 79 1.55 -12.69 -16.47
C ALA A 79 2.39 -13.18 -15.28
N THR A 80 3.11 -12.27 -14.61
CA THR A 80 3.86 -12.58 -13.39
C THR A 80 2.95 -13.09 -12.28
N ILE A 81 1.83 -12.40 -12.04
CA ILE A 81 0.84 -12.80 -11.01
C ILE A 81 0.23 -14.16 -11.37
N ALA A 82 -0.12 -14.37 -12.64
CA ALA A 82 -0.69 -15.62 -13.13
C ALA A 82 0.28 -16.79 -12.91
N SER A 83 1.57 -16.58 -13.22
CA SER A 83 2.64 -17.54 -12.97
C SER A 83 2.81 -17.85 -11.47
N MET A 84 2.85 -16.84 -10.60
CA MET A 84 2.98 -17.03 -9.15
C MET A 84 1.79 -17.76 -8.53
N LEU A 85 0.59 -17.60 -9.09
CA LEU A 85 -0.64 -18.18 -8.55
C LEU A 85 -1.07 -19.46 -9.28
N TYR A 86 -0.34 -19.90 -10.31
CA TYR A 86 -0.68 -21.05 -11.17
C TYR A 86 -2.11 -20.96 -11.73
N VAL A 87 -2.49 -19.77 -12.22
CA VAL A 87 -3.80 -19.50 -12.84
C VAL A 87 -3.62 -18.86 -14.22
N THR A 88 -4.71 -18.66 -14.94
CA THR A 88 -4.67 -17.97 -16.24
C THR A 88 -4.61 -16.45 -16.08
N ASP A 89 -4.02 -15.77 -17.06
CA ASP A 89 -4.06 -14.30 -17.18
C ASP A 89 -5.49 -13.75 -17.14
N SER A 90 -6.46 -14.47 -17.74
CA SER A 90 -7.87 -14.07 -17.73
C SER A 90 -8.46 -14.09 -16.32
N ALA A 91 -8.11 -15.09 -15.50
CA ALA A 91 -8.55 -15.16 -14.11
C ALA A 91 -7.98 -14.01 -13.29
N VAL A 92 -6.70 -13.67 -13.49
CA VAL A 92 -6.06 -12.51 -12.83
C VAL A 92 -6.75 -11.21 -13.25
N LYS A 93 -6.99 -11.01 -14.55
CA LYS A 93 -7.70 -9.81 -15.06
C LYS A 93 -9.09 -9.67 -14.43
N GLN A 94 -9.85 -10.76 -14.33
CA GLN A 94 -11.15 -10.75 -13.66
C GLN A 94 -11.06 -10.37 -12.18
N GLN A 95 -10.05 -10.87 -11.45
CA GLN A 95 -9.84 -10.46 -10.07
C GLN A 95 -9.41 -9.01 -9.94
N LEU A 96 -8.55 -8.51 -10.84
CA LEU A 96 -8.18 -7.10 -10.87
C LEU A 96 -9.38 -6.19 -11.10
N VAL A 97 -10.32 -6.55 -11.99
CA VAL A 97 -11.57 -5.80 -12.17
C VAL A 97 -12.37 -5.70 -10.88
N ARG A 98 -12.53 -6.81 -10.13
CA ARG A 98 -13.20 -6.81 -8.83
C ARG A 98 -12.46 -5.94 -7.80
N LEU A 99 -11.13 -6.06 -7.74
CA LEU A 99 -10.30 -5.25 -6.86
C LEU A 99 -10.41 -3.75 -7.18
N TYR A 100 -10.41 -3.36 -8.45
CA TYR A 100 -10.59 -1.95 -8.82
C TYR A 100 -11.94 -1.41 -8.33
N LEU A 101 -13.01 -2.19 -8.45
CA LEU A 101 -14.32 -1.79 -7.92
C LEU A 101 -14.29 -1.64 -6.40
N LYS A 102 -13.71 -2.61 -5.68
CA LYS A 102 -13.63 -2.59 -4.20
C LYS A 102 -12.79 -1.43 -3.67
N PHE A 103 -11.72 -1.08 -4.37
CA PHE A 103 -10.85 0.04 -3.98
C PHE A 103 -11.32 1.39 -4.55
N GLY A 104 -12.30 1.41 -5.44
CA GLY A 104 -12.75 2.65 -6.10
C GLY A 104 -11.70 3.21 -7.05
N VAL A 105 -10.92 2.34 -7.71
CA VAL A 105 -9.89 2.75 -8.68
C VAL A 105 -10.54 2.91 -10.05
N ASP A 106 -10.75 4.16 -10.44
CA ASP A 106 -11.30 4.53 -11.74
C ASP A 106 -10.41 4.09 -12.91
N ASP A 107 -11.04 3.95 -14.06
CA ASP A 107 -10.34 3.57 -15.29
C ASP A 107 -9.37 4.65 -15.76
N GLY A 108 -8.32 4.25 -16.46
CA GLY A 108 -7.29 5.17 -16.96
C GLY A 108 -5.87 4.61 -16.89
N PRO A 109 -4.87 5.45 -17.20
CA PRO A 109 -3.47 5.02 -17.21
C PRO A 109 -3.03 4.52 -15.83
N ASP A 110 -2.08 3.60 -15.77
CA ASP A 110 -1.46 3.17 -14.51
C ASP A 110 -2.40 2.64 -13.42
N ARG A 111 -3.58 2.14 -13.81
CA ARG A 111 -4.61 1.64 -12.89
C ARG A 111 -4.09 0.60 -11.89
N ARG A 112 -3.16 -0.27 -12.32
CA ARG A 112 -2.48 -1.25 -11.45
C ARG A 112 -1.58 -0.61 -10.41
N VAL A 113 -0.87 0.46 -10.78
CA VAL A 113 -0.01 1.23 -9.87
C VAL A 113 -0.86 1.90 -8.82
N ARG A 114 -1.95 2.56 -9.22
CA ARG A 114 -2.91 3.14 -8.28
C ARG A 114 -3.47 2.10 -7.30
N LEU A 115 -3.89 0.93 -7.80
CA LEU A 115 -4.37 -0.15 -6.93
C LEU A 115 -3.31 -0.65 -5.94
N ALA A 116 -2.07 -0.83 -6.38
CA ALA A 116 -0.98 -1.28 -5.51
C ALA A 116 -0.69 -0.25 -4.42
N ASN A 117 -0.64 1.04 -4.77
CA ASN A 117 -0.44 2.14 -3.84
C ASN A 117 -1.59 2.22 -2.82
N ASP A 118 -2.84 2.12 -3.27
CA ASP A 118 -4.00 2.10 -2.40
C ASP A 118 -3.99 0.90 -1.44
N ALA A 119 -3.60 -0.28 -1.92
CA ALA A 119 -3.51 -1.48 -1.09
C ALA A 119 -2.46 -1.35 0.03
N LEU A 120 -1.31 -0.75 -0.27
CA LEU A 120 -0.28 -0.45 0.72
C LEU A 120 -0.72 0.65 1.70
N THR A 121 -1.30 1.71 1.15
CA THR A 121 -1.71 2.91 1.90
C THR A 121 -2.85 2.64 2.87
N ARG A 122 -3.87 1.87 2.45
CA ARG A 122 -4.99 1.46 3.30
C ARG A 122 -4.61 0.30 4.24
N GLY A 123 -3.40 -0.25 4.11
CA GLY A 123 -2.91 -1.35 4.94
C GLY A 123 -3.54 -2.71 4.62
N ALA A 124 -4.15 -2.86 3.44
CA ALA A 124 -4.65 -4.14 2.92
C ALA A 124 -3.51 -5.11 2.59
N VAL A 125 -2.34 -4.56 2.25
CA VAL A 125 -1.06 -5.26 2.15
C VAL A 125 -0.04 -4.53 3.02
N ARG A 126 0.60 -5.25 3.94
CA ARG A 126 1.70 -4.71 4.76
C ARG A 126 3.01 -5.34 4.34
N ARG A 127 4.12 -4.66 4.62
CA ARG A 127 5.47 -5.18 4.35
C ARG A 127 5.71 -6.54 5.03
N ALA A 128 5.20 -6.74 6.25
CA ALA A 128 5.27 -8.03 6.95
C ALA A 128 4.49 -9.14 6.21
N ASP A 129 3.35 -8.83 5.60
CA ASP A 129 2.59 -9.80 4.80
C ASP A 129 3.38 -10.26 3.57
N LEU A 130 4.07 -9.33 2.90
CA LEU A 130 4.89 -9.62 1.73
C LEU A 130 6.10 -10.49 2.09
N GLN A 131 6.71 -10.24 3.24
CA GLN A 131 7.83 -11.05 3.74
C GLN A 131 7.37 -12.47 4.05
N SER A 132 6.25 -12.62 4.77
CA SER A 132 5.65 -13.93 5.05
C SER A 132 5.23 -14.65 3.76
N PHE A 133 4.67 -13.94 2.79
CA PHE A 133 4.28 -14.49 1.49
C PHE A 133 5.47 -15.05 0.70
N ARG A 134 6.62 -14.35 0.68
CA ARG A 134 7.85 -14.82 0.04
C ARG A 134 8.55 -15.96 0.79
N ALA A 135 8.39 -16.03 2.10
CA ALA A 135 8.95 -17.09 2.92
C ALA A 135 8.13 -18.39 2.86
N SER A 136 6.88 -18.32 2.40
CA SER A 136 6.04 -19.49 2.17
C SER A 136 6.53 -20.25 0.93
N PRO A 137 6.79 -21.56 1.05
CA PRO A 137 7.25 -22.40 -0.05
C PRO A 137 6.20 -22.60 -1.15
#